data_AF-A0A820H3I3-F1
#
_entry.id   AF-A0A820H3I3-F1
#
_cell.length_a   1.000
_cell.length_b   1.000
_cell.length_c   1.000
_cell.angle_alpha   90.00
_cell.angle_beta   90.00
_cell.angle_gamma   90.00
#
_symmetry.space_group_name_H-M   'P 1'
#
loop_
_entity.id
_entity.type
_entity.pdbx_description
1 polymer ?
#
loop_
_entity_poly.entity_id
_entity_poly.type
_entity_poly.pdbx_seq_one_letter_code
_entity_poly.pdbx_strand_id
1 'polypeptide(L)'
;FFVNQTQTWWSRWINNFRKVNLTFDGLWIDMNEPALFSTNDPVPWNSGETGSNYTLKCSQNQFDDPPYRTKAVFRFDNDMDRAARLSDHTLCMSALQGEINSRTNQSKYRHYDVHNLYGWSETKATWNALRSTIEKRSLILSRSTFVGSGQWSSHWFGDNQATWNEMKRSIILMIEFNWFGIPFNGADICGFVQIPTEELCIRWMQLGAFYPFSRSHSSKKPFDQDPASWSKPTVSIMVSALRIRYILLPYYYTLFYKAHTQGSTVIRPLFHEYPTDKITLDIYLQFLIGSSIMIAPVTDDG
;
A
#
# COMPACT_ATOMS: atom_id res chain seq x y z
N PHE A 1 -3.81 11.42 12.66
CA PHE A 1 -5.25 11.31 13.00
C PHE A 1 -5.51 10.90 14.46
N PHE A 2 -4.65 11.31 15.40
CA PHE A 2 -4.76 10.92 16.82
C PHE A 2 -5.79 11.72 17.63
N VAL A 3 -6.22 12.87 17.13
CA VAL A 3 -7.15 13.79 17.82
C VAL A 3 -8.60 13.39 17.55
N ASN A 4 -9.42 13.32 18.59
CA ASN A 4 -10.83 12.94 18.49
C ASN A 4 -11.63 13.91 17.61
N GLN A 5 -11.35 15.20 17.71
CA GLN A 5 -11.98 16.21 16.85
C GLN A 5 -11.69 15.96 15.37
N THR A 6 -10.47 15.55 15.02
CA THR A 6 -10.10 15.18 13.64
C THR A 6 -10.85 13.93 13.19
N GLN A 7 -10.99 12.92 14.06
CA GLN A 7 -11.74 11.70 13.72
C GLN A 7 -13.23 12.01 13.46
N THR A 8 -13.85 12.83 14.29
CA THR A 8 -15.23 13.30 14.09
C THR A 8 -15.37 14.11 12.80
N TRP A 9 -14.42 15.03 12.55
CA TRP A 9 -14.37 15.82 11.33
C TRP A 9 -14.28 14.91 10.09
N TRP A 10 -13.38 13.92 10.13
CA TRP A 10 -13.15 12.97 9.04
C TRP A 10 -14.39 12.11 8.77
N SER A 11 -14.98 11.54 9.82
CA SER A 11 -16.20 10.73 9.72
C SER A 11 -17.37 11.52 9.13
N ARG A 12 -17.52 12.79 9.51
CA ARG A 12 -18.56 13.66 8.96
C ARG A 12 -18.37 13.90 7.46
N TRP A 13 -17.14 14.14 7.01
CA TRP A 13 -16.86 14.34 5.58
C TRP A 13 -17.13 13.08 4.76
N ILE A 14 -16.66 11.92 5.23
CA ILE A 14 -16.94 10.62 4.59
C ILE A 14 -18.45 10.38 4.47
N ASN A 15 -19.19 10.60 5.56
CA ASN A 15 -20.65 10.39 5.58
C ASN A 15 -21.38 11.34 4.63
N ASN A 16 -21.04 12.63 4.68
CA ASN A 16 -21.68 13.65 3.85
C ASN A 16 -21.38 13.40 2.36
N PHE A 17 -20.13 13.10 2.01
CA PHE A 17 -19.74 12.83 0.64
C PHE A 17 -20.48 11.59 0.08
N ARG A 18 -20.63 10.53 0.90
CA ARG A 18 -21.38 9.35 0.48
C ARG A 18 -22.86 9.65 0.24
N LYS A 19 -23.47 10.42 1.13
CA LYS A 19 -24.91 10.73 1.09
C LYS A 19 -25.29 11.68 -0.03
N VAL A 20 -24.43 12.66 -0.32
CA VAL A 20 -24.77 13.77 -1.22
C VAL A 20 -24.18 13.56 -2.62
N ASN A 21 -22.97 13.03 -2.73
CA ASN A 21 -22.20 13.09 -3.98
C ASN A 21 -22.01 11.73 -4.65
N LEU A 22 -21.56 10.72 -3.90
CA LEU A 22 -21.13 9.45 -4.51
C LEU A 22 -21.35 8.27 -3.57
N THR A 23 -22.14 7.29 -4.00
CA THR A 23 -22.24 6.02 -3.27
C THR A 23 -20.97 5.20 -3.51
N PHE A 24 -20.22 4.90 -2.45
CA PHE A 24 -19.04 4.02 -2.47
C PHE A 24 -19.15 2.91 -1.42
N ASP A 25 -18.42 1.82 -1.65
CA ASP A 25 -18.40 0.60 -0.81
C ASP A 25 -17.10 0.41 0.00
N GLY A 26 -16.11 1.26 -0.26
CA GLY A 26 -14.81 1.26 0.41
C GLY A 26 -14.05 2.54 0.12
N LEU A 27 -12.90 2.71 0.78
CA LEU A 27 -12.02 3.86 0.60
C LEU A 27 -10.59 3.42 0.35
N TRP A 28 -9.96 4.09 -0.61
CA TRP A 28 -8.53 4.01 -0.85
C TRP A 28 -7.88 5.27 -0.26
N ILE A 29 -7.17 5.10 0.85
CA ILE A 29 -6.44 6.17 1.55
C ILE A 29 -4.95 6.11 1.16
N ASP A 30 -4.61 6.92 0.16
CA ASP A 30 -3.26 7.05 -0.40
C ASP A 30 -2.54 8.28 0.18
N MET A 31 -1.26 8.44 -0.14
CA MET A 31 -0.46 9.63 0.21
C MET A 31 -0.23 9.83 1.71
N ASN A 32 -0.41 8.77 2.49
CA ASN A 32 -0.58 8.85 3.94
C ASN A 32 0.63 8.39 4.76
N GLU A 33 1.84 8.50 4.19
CA GLU A 33 3.08 8.35 4.93
C GLU A 33 3.24 9.32 6.11
N PRO A 34 2.94 10.64 6.03
CA PRO A 34 2.27 11.45 5.00
C PRO A 34 3.22 12.05 3.95
N ALA A 35 2.86 11.94 2.68
CA ALA A 35 3.69 12.44 1.58
C ALA A 35 3.49 13.94 1.33
N LEU A 36 4.59 14.68 1.30
CA LEU A 36 4.69 16.11 0.95
C LEU A 36 5.90 16.31 0.05
N PHE A 37 5.70 16.23 -1.26
CA PHE A 37 6.78 15.99 -2.23
C PHE A 37 7.90 17.03 -2.32
N SER A 38 7.75 18.22 -1.75
CA SER A 38 8.77 19.28 -1.88
C SER A 38 9.16 19.94 -0.58
N THR A 39 8.97 19.25 0.56
CA THR A 39 9.49 19.76 1.83
C THR A 39 10.99 19.96 1.74
N ASN A 40 11.45 21.15 2.13
CA ASN A 40 12.81 21.66 2.04
C ASN A 40 13.37 21.93 0.64
N ASP A 41 12.67 21.61 -0.45
CA ASP A 41 13.14 21.85 -1.82
C ASP A 41 13.05 23.33 -2.21
N PRO A 42 14.00 23.88 -2.99
CA PRO A 42 14.00 25.29 -3.39
C PRO A 42 12.71 25.72 -4.08
N VAL A 43 12.13 24.83 -4.90
CA VAL A 43 10.90 25.02 -5.66
C VAL A 43 10.03 23.77 -5.54
N PRO A 44 8.68 23.89 -5.61
CA PRO A 44 7.83 22.72 -5.59
C PRO A 44 7.94 21.92 -6.89
N TRP A 45 7.74 20.61 -6.77
CA TRP A 45 7.79 19.64 -7.88
C TRP A 45 6.82 19.99 -9.03
N ASN A 46 5.74 20.73 -8.73
CA ASN A 46 4.71 21.17 -9.67
C ASN A 46 4.73 22.70 -9.91
N SER A 47 5.86 23.36 -9.68
CA SER A 47 6.04 24.82 -9.87
C SER A 47 5.60 25.31 -11.26
N GLY A 48 5.86 24.53 -12.31
CA GLY A 48 5.44 24.84 -13.69
C GLY A 48 3.93 24.70 -13.96
N GLU A 49 3.16 24.04 -13.10
CA GLU A 49 1.73 23.79 -13.31
C GLU A 49 0.83 24.75 -12.51
N THR A 50 1.23 25.09 -11.28
CA THR A 50 0.38 25.82 -10.34
C THR A 50 0.75 27.30 -10.19
N GLY A 51 1.95 27.69 -10.64
CA GLY A 51 2.51 29.03 -10.41
C GLY A 51 2.85 29.33 -8.94
N SER A 52 2.69 28.36 -8.04
CA SER A 52 3.11 28.48 -6.64
C SER A 52 4.60 28.15 -6.51
N ASN A 53 5.34 29.01 -5.81
CA ASN A 53 6.73 28.76 -5.42
C ASN A 53 6.86 28.39 -3.93
N TYR A 54 5.73 28.11 -3.25
CA TYR A 54 5.76 27.77 -1.84
C TYR A 54 6.14 26.31 -1.64
N THR A 55 7.15 26.09 -0.79
CA THR A 55 7.49 24.79 -0.21
C THR A 55 7.54 24.89 1.30
N LEU A 56 7.18 23.81 1.99
CA LEU A 56 7.38 23.72 3.44
C LEU A 56 8.88 23.75 3.74
N LYS A 57 9.31 24.65 4.62
CA LYS A 57 10.71 24.73 5.08
C LYS A 57 10.77 24.40 6.56
N CYS A 58 11.46 23.31 6.90
CA CYS A 58 11.63 22.89 8.28
C CYS A 58 12.87 23.56 8.90
N SER A 59 12.74 24.06 10.12
CA SER A 59 13.86 24.68 10.84
C SER A 59 14.98 23.67 11.11
N GLN A 60 16.22 24.15 11.25
CA GLN A 60 17.33 23.29 11.70
C GLN A 60 17.12 22.91 13.17
N ASN A 61 17.01 21.62 13.45
CA ASN A 61 16.79 21.12 14.80
C ASN A 61 17.15 19.62 14.91
N GLN A 62 17.33 19.13 16.13
CA GLN A 62 17.73 17.74 16.40
C GLN A 62 16.70 16.66 15.98
N PHE A 63 15.46 17.04 15.64
CA PHE A 63 14.44 16.08 15.21
C PHE A 63 14.51 15.85 13.70
N ASP A 64 14.67 16.91 12.91
CA ASP A 64 14.87 16.81 11.46
C ASP A 64 16.29 16.34 11.12
N ASP A 65 17.26 16.69 11.98
CA ASP A 65 18.70 16.42 11.85
C ASP A 65 19.22 15.65 13.09
N PRO A 66 18.80 14.38 13.30
CA PRO A 66 19.17 13.63 14.50
C PRO A 66 20.66 13.28 14.53
N PRO A 67 21.25 13.09 15.72
CA PRO A 67 22.67 12.71 15.87
C PRO A 67 23.04 11.44 15.10
N TYR A 68 22.09 10.52 14.94
CA TYR A 68 22.22 9.33 14.11
C TYR A 68 21.22 9.36 12.95
N ARG A 69 21.74 9.53 11.74
CA ARG A 69 20.94 9.48 10.51
C ARG A 69 20.61 8.03 10.17
N THR A 70 19.34 7.74 9.89
CA THR A 70 18.92 6.39 9.48
C THR A 70 19.23 6.15 8.00
N LYS A 71 19.30 4.88 7.58
CA LYS A 71 19.48 4.48 6.17
C LYS A 71 18.45 5.12 5.23
N ALA A 72 17.24 5.41 5.73
CA ALA A 72 16.16 6.02 4.95
C ALA A 72 16.57 7.38 4.38
N VAL A 73 17.33 8.15 5.15
CA VAL A 73 17.80 9.48 4.75
C VAL A 73 18.93 9.38 3.70
N PHE A 74 19.87 8.45 3.91
CA PHE A 74 21.00 8.25 2.98
C PHE A 74 20.59 7.82 1.57
N ARG A 75 19.39 7.24 1.38
CA ARG A 75 18.92 6.90 0.03
C ARG A 75 18.72 8.13 -0.86
N PHE A 76 18.38 9.27 -0.27
CA PHE A 76 18.09 10.50 -1.00
C PHE A 76 19.26 11.48 -1.01
N ASP A 77 20.38 11.16 -0.35
CA ASP A 77 21.56 12.03 -0.30
C ASP A 77 22.15 12.28 -1.70
N ASN A 78 22.00 11.34 -2.63
CA ASN A 78 22.50 11.50 -4.01
C ASN A 78 21.56 12.29 -4.92
N ASP A 79 20.30 12.48 -4.50
CA ASP A 79 19.28 13.15 -5.30
C ASP A 79 19.23 14.67 -5.01
N MET A 80 20.00 15.13 -4.01
CA MET A 80 19.99 16.49 -3.51
C MET A 80 21.40 17.09 -3.46
N ASP A 81 21.51 18.38 -3.78
CA ASP A 81 22.74 19.18 -3.58
C ASP A 81 23.03 19.49 -2.08
N ARG A 82 22.37 18.76 -1.16
CA ARG A 82 22.49 18.90 0.29
C ARG A 82 22.26 17.55 0.96
N ALA A 83 22.69 17.45 2.22
CA ALA A 83 22.31 16.31 3.06
C ALA A 83 20.78 16.23 3.18
N ALA A 84 20.25 15.03 2.94
CA ALA A 84 18.86 14.70 3.17
C ALA A 84 18.54 14.80 4.66
N ARG A 85 17.29 15.15 4.97
CA ARG A 85 16.73 15.36 6.31
C ARG A 85 15.53 14.45 6.48
N LEU A 86 15.18 14.10 7.71
CA LEU A 86 14.03 13.22 7.96
C LEU A 86 12.71 13.80 7.43
N SER A 87 12.55 15.13 7.43
CA SER A 87 11.38 15.81 6.89
C SER A 87 11.30 15.85 5.36
N ASP A 88 12.35 15.44 4.65
CA ASP A 88 12.32 15.49 3.19
C ASP A 88 11.19 14.58 2.67
N HIS A 89 10.42 15.13 1.73
CA HIS A 89 9.19 14.53 1.20
C HIS A 89 8.08 14.23 2.24
N THR A 90 8.12 14.81 3.45
CA THR A 90 7.09 14.65 4.49
C THR A 90 6.96 15.91 5.38
N LEU A 91 6.27 15.83 6.53
CA LEU A 91 6.12 16.93 7.48
C LEU A 91 7.42 17.19 8.25
N CYS A 92 7.58 18.40 8.79
CA CYS A 92 8.65 18.68 9.74
C CYS A 92 8.55 17.78 10.98
N MET A 93 9.65 17.20 11.41
CA MET A 93 9.68 16.27 12.55
C MET A 93 9.32 16.95 13.87
N SER A 94 9.50 18.26 13.96
CA SER A 94 9.09 19.10 15.09
C SER A 94 7.58 19.37 15.15
N ALA A 95 6.79 19.01 14.13
CA ALA A 95 5.35 19.24 14.11
C ALA A 95 4.64 18.51 15.26
N LEU A 96 3.75 19.20 15.96
CA LEU A 96 3.04 18.68 17.13
C LEU A 96 1.77 17.92 16.73
N GLN A 97 1.49 16.78 17.36
CA GLN A 97 0.37 15.90 17.06
C GLN A 97 -0.30 15.30 18.30
N GLY A 98 -1.60 15.00 18.17
CA GLY A 98 -2.39 14.40 19.24
C GLY A 98 -3.02 15.43 20.17
N GLU A 99 -3.81 14.94 21.11
CA GLU A 99 -4.59 15.77 22.03
C GLU A 99 -3.68 16.72 22.82
N ILE A 100 -4.16 17.95 23.03
CA ILE A 100 -3.47 18.93 23.87
C ILE A 100 -3.85 18.66 25.32
N ASN A 101 -2.85 18.54 26.18
CA ASN A 101 -3.06 18.43 27.60
C ASN A 101 -3.58 19.78 28.14
N SER A 102 -4.80 19.80 28.68
CA SER A 102 -5.46 21.02 29.16
C SER A 102 -4.75 21.69 30.34
N ARG A 103 -3.90 20.96 31.09
CA ARG A 103 -3.14 21.51 32.22
C ARG A 103 -1.80 22.11 31.81
N THR A 104 -1.12 21.52 30.82
CA THR A 104 0.23 21.94 30.41
C THR A 104 0.26 22.69 29.09
N ASN A 105 -0.85 22.72 28.35
CA ASN A 105 -0.96 23.25 27.00
C ASN A 105 0.05 22.64 26.00
N GLN A 106 0.49 21.40 26.26
CA GLN A 106 1.42 20.68 25.41
C GLN A 106 0.69 19.60 24.60
N SER A 107 1.07 19.45 23.34
CA SER A 107 0.61 18.35 22.50
C SER A 107 1.21 17.02 22.93
N LYS A 108 0.47 15.93 22.72
CA LYS A 108 0.86 14.60 23.20
C LYS A 108 2.10 14.04 22.52
N TYR A 109 2.30 14.32 21.23
CA TYR A 109 3.36 13.72 20.42
C TYR A 109 4.03 14.76 19.52
N ARG A 110 5.29 14.51 19.14
CA ARG A 110 5.92 15.16 17.99
C ARG A 110 5.86 14.22 16.79
N HIS A 111 5.85 14.77 15.57
CA HIS A 111 5.86 13.97 14.36
C HIS A 111 7.07 13.04 14.29
N TYR A 112 8.22 13.46 14.79
CA TYR A 112 9.40 12.61 14.98
C TYR A 112 9.08 11.25 15.62
N ASP A 113 8.24 11.25 16.66
CA ASP A 113 7.92 10.05 17.43
C ASP A 113 6.84 9.18 16.76
N VAL A 114 6.02 9.78 15.89
CA VAL A 114 4.79 9.14 15.37
C VAL A 114 4.67 9.18 13.84
N HIS A 115 5.73 9.53 13.11
CA HIS A 115 5.72 9.60 11.65
C HIS A 115 5.23 8.28 11.03
N ASN A 116 5.87 7.17 11.39
CA ASN A 116 5.50 5.83 10.93
C ASN A 116 4.10 5.36 11.37
N LEU A 117 3.42 6.11 12.24
CA LEU A 117 2.06 5.82 12.70
C LEU A 117 1.00 6.71 12.03
N TYR A 118 1.38 7.58 11.10
CA TYR A 118 0.43 8.51 10.48
C TYR A 118 -0.68 7.77 9.70
N GLY A 119 -0.31 6.97 8.69
CA GLY A 119 -1.25 6.17 7.90
C GLY A 119 -1.99 5.10 8.72
N TRP A 120 -1.33 4.53 9.72
CA TRP A 120 -1.96 3.65 10.72
C TRP A 120 -3.08 4.38 11.49
N SER A 121 -2.83 5.61 11.94
CA SER A 121 -3.81 6.41 12.69
C SER A 121 -4.99 6.83 11.81
N GLU A 122 -4.73 7.15 10.54
CA GLU A 122 -5.77 7.46 9.55
C GLU A 122 -6.63 6.24 9.26
N THR A 123 -5.99 5.09 9.05
CA THR A 123 -6.67 3.81 8.80
C THR A 123 -7.71 3.53 9.88
N LYS A 124 -7.35 3.69 11.16
CA LYS A 124 -8.29 3.46 12.27
C LYS A 124 -9.46 4.45 12.24
N ALA A 125 -9.19 5.73 11.98
CA ALA A 125 -10.22 6.76 11.88
C ALA A 125 -11.19 6.48 10.71
N THR A 126 -10.66 6.11 9.55
CA THR A 126 -11.43 5.73 8.36
C THR A 126 -12.28 4.48 8.62
N TRP A 127 -11.75 3.48 9.32
CA TRP A 127 -12.50 2.28 9.69
C TRP A 127 -13.68 2.58 10.62
N ASN A 128 -13.48 3.42 11.63
CA ASN A 128 -14.57 3.85 12.51
C ASN A 128 -15.66 4.60 11.71
N ALA A 129 -15.26 5.49 10.80
CA ALA A 129 -16.18 6.24 9.96
C ALA A 129 -17.01 5.32 9.05
N LEU A 130 -16.36 4.45 8.29
CA LEU A 130 -17.03 3.56 7.33
C LEU A 130 -18.05 2.62 7.97
N ARG A 131 -17.79 2.14 9.19
CA ARG A 131 -18.76 1.31 9.93
C ARG A 131 -20.09 2.01 10.17
N SER A 132 -20.07 3.33 10.40
CA SER A 132 -21.28 4.13 10.62
C SER A 132 -21.92 4.64 9.32
N THR A 133 -21.15 4.70 8.23
CA THR A 133 -21.59 5.29 6.95
C THR A 133 -22.15 4.25 5.98
N ILE A 134 -21.57 3.05 5.92
CA ILE A 134 -21.95 2.00 4.96
C ILE A 134 -22.82 0.91 5.60
N GLU A 135 -22.76 0.76 6.94
CA GLU A 135 -23.50 -0.26 7.70
C GLU A 135 -23.26 -1.71 7.22
N LYS A 136 -22.18 -1.93 6.46
CA LYS A 136 -21.67 -3.23 6.02
C LYS A 136 -20.17 -3.30 6.26
N ARG A 137 -19.58 -4.49 6.10
CA ARG A 137 -18.12 -4.62 6.05
C ARG A 137 -17.62 -3.87 4.82
N SER A 138 -16.75 -2.88 5.03
CA SER A 138 -16.16 -2.07 3.97
C SER A 138 -14.69 -2.41 3.76
N LEU A 139 -14.21 -2.16 2.55
CA LEU A 139 -12.79 -2.30 2.22
C LEU A 139 -12.07 -0.96 2.47
N ILE A 140 -10.93 -1.02 3.16
CA ILE A 140 -9.97 0.09 3.23
C ILE A 140 -8.68 -0.38 2.57
N LEU A 141 -8.23 0.34 1.56
CA LEU A 141 -6.92 0.14 0.95
C LEU A 141 -6.00 1.28 1.42
N SER A 142 -4.87 0.98 2.05
CA SER A 142 -3.94 2.00 2.57
C SER A 142 -2.50 1.79 2.15
N ARG A 143 -1.79 2.88 1.85
CA ARG A 143 -0.38 2.84 1.44
C ARG A 143 0.51 2.64 2.65
N SER A 144 0.53 3.62 3.53
CA SER A 144 1.33 3.58 4.74
C SER A 144 0.71 2.64 5.77
N THR A 145 1.51 1.70 6.24
CA THR A 145 1.11 0.70 7.23
C THR A 145 2.13 0.62 8.36
N PHE A 146 1.65 0.17 9.52
CA PHE A 146 2.47 -0.17 10.67
C PHE A 146 1.97 -1.50 11.26
N VAL A 147 2.69 -2.06 12.23
CA VAL A 147 2.27 -3.28 12.94
C VAL A 147 0.81 -3.12 13.42
N GLY A 148 -0.04 -4.07 13.04
CA GLY A 148 -1.46 -4.07 13.36
C GLY A 148 -2.39 -3.35 12.37
N SER A 149 -1.88 -2.66 11.35
CA SER A 149 -2.72 -2.03 10.31
C SER A 149 -3.71 -3.00 9.65
N GLY A 150 -3.28 -4.26 9.45
CA GLY A 150 -4.10 -5.33 8.86
C GLY A 150 -5.39 -5.68 9.64
N GLN A 151 -5.53 -5.20 10.87
CA GLN A 151 -6.77 -5.31 11.63
C GLN A 151 -7.92 -4.52 10.98
N TRP A 152 -7.62 -3.48 10.22
CA TRP A 152 -8.61 -2.55 9.68
C TRP A 152 -8.47 -2.29 8.18
N SER A 153 -7.28 -2.43 7.62
CA SER A 153 -7.02 -2.16 6.20
C SER A 153 -6.31 -3.31 5.49
N SER A 154 -6.39 -3.18 4.18
CA SER A 154 -5.67 -3.91 3.15
C SER A 154 -4.55 -3.03 2.62
N HIS A 155 -3.61 -3.62 1.88
CA HIS A 155 -2.44 -2.90 1.38
C HIS A 155 -2.14 -3.27 -0.07
N TRP A 156 -1.74 -2.30 -0.89
CA TRP A 156 -1.12 -2.57 -2.19
C TRP A 156 0.32 -2.09 -2.15
N PHE A 157 1.19 -2.72 -2.93
CA PHE A 157 2.65 -2.52 -2.83
C PHE A 157 3.18 -1.20 -3.39
N GLY A 158 2.29 -0.23 -3.68
CA GLY A 158 2.68 1.08 -4.20
C GLY A 158 2.97 1.08 -5.70
N ASP A 159 3.76 2.07 -6.09
CA ASP A 159 3.96 2.51 -7.47
C ASP A 159 5.01 1.66 -8.21
N ASN A 160 4.72 0.38 -8.40
CA ASN A 160 5.61 -0.57 -9.08
C ASN A 160 5.79 -0.25 -10.57
N GLN A 161 6.97 -0.58 -11.11
CA GLN A 161 7.27 -0.44 -12.54
C GLN A 161 6.77 -1.64 -13.34
N ALA A 162 6.41 -1.41 -14.61
CA ALA A 162 6.05 -2.46 -15.57
C ALA A 162 7.28 -3.27 -16.03
N THR A 163 7.89 -4.02 -15.11
CA THR A 163 9.06 -4.87 -15.37
C THR A 163 8.93 -6.26 -14.75
N TRP A 164 9.62 -7.26 -15.31
CA TRP A 164 9.69 -8.62 -14.78
C TRP A 164 10.23 -8.68 -13.34
N ASN A 165 11.20 -7.83 -13.02
CA ASN A 165 11.75 -7.76 -11.65
C ASN A 165 10.71 -7.31 -10.63
N GLU A 166 9.85 -6.34 -10.98
CA GLU A 166 8.75 -5.92 -10.12
C GLU A 166 7.65 -6.99 -10.00
N MET A 167 7.39 -7.73 -11.08
CA MET A 167 6.51 -8.89 -11.02
C MET A 167 7.07 -9.96 -10.06
N LYS A 168 8.38 -10.26 -10.08
CA LYS A 168 9.01 -11.16 -9.10
C LYS A 168 8.93 -10.63 -7.67
N ARG A 169 9.23 -9.34 -7.47
CA ARG A 169 9.16 -8.67 -6.15
C ARG A 169 7.76 -8.75 -5.54
N SER A 170 6.71 -8.68 -6.37
CA SER A 170 5.33 -8.81 -5.89
C SER A 170 5.05 -10.12 -5.15
N ILE A 171 5.72 -11.22 -5.53
CA ILE A 171 5.55 -12.53 -4.90
C ILE A 171 6.13 -12.49 -3.48
N ILE A 172 7.32 -11.91 -3.35
CA ILE A 172 8.02 -11.75 -2.07
C ILE A 172 7.18 -10.87 -1.14
N LEU A 173 6.78 -9.68 -1.60
CA LEU A 173 5.97 -8.75 -0.81
C LEU A 173 4.64 -9.37 -0.38
N MET A 174 3.99 -10.14 -1.25
CA MET A 174 2.75 -10.82 -0.92
C MET A 174 2.90 -11.83 0.22
N ILE A 175 4.02 -12.56 0.25
CA ILE A 175 4.37 -13.47 1.35
C ILE A 175 4.65 -12.67 2.63
N GLU A 176 5.51 -11.65 2.54
CA GLU A 176 5.91 -10.82 3.69
C GLU A 176 4.71 -10.14 4.35
N PHE A 177 3.80 -9.56 3.58
CA PHE A 177 2.61 -8.90 4.13
C PHE A 177 1.63 -9.88 4.78
N ASN A 178 1.64 -11.17 4.42
CA ASN A 178 0.91 -12.19 5.17
C ASN A 178 1.55 -12.40 6.56
N TRP A 179 2.88 -12.34 6.68
CA TRP A 179 3.56 -12.40 7.99
C TRP A 179 3.38 -11.12 8.81
N PHE A 180 3.33 -9.96 8.15
CA PHE A 180 3.02 -8.68 8.79
C PHE A 180 1.55 -8.56 9.21
N GLY A 181 0.73 -9.60 8.99
CA GLY A 181 -0.66 -9.67 9.43
C GLY A 181 -1.64 -8.89 8.55
N ILE A 182 -1.30 -8.65 7.28
CA ILE A 182 -2.14 -7.95 6.29
C ILE A 182 -2.41 -8.90 5.10
N PRO A 183 -3.29 -9.90 5.25
CA PRO A 183 -3.44 -10.95 4.24
C PRO A 183 -4.17 -10.52 2.96
N PHE A 184 -4.92 -9.41 2.96
CA PHE A 184 -5.53 -8.85 1.75
C PHE A 184 -4.56 -7.83 1.14
N ASN A 185 -3.66 -8.33 0.30
CA ASN A 185 -2.60 -7.54 -0.32
C ASN A 185 -2.31 -7.96 -1.77
N GLY A 186 -1.60 -7.11 -2.53
CA GLY A 186 -1.21 -7.36 -3.91
C GLY A 186 -0.54 -6.16 -4.59
N ALA A 187 0.05 -6.40 -5.76
CA ALA A 187 0.65 -5.34 -6.61
C ALA A 187 -0.37 -4.79 -7.61
N ASP A 188 -0.03 -3.66 -8.24
CA ASP A 188 -0.74 -3.24 -9.45
C ASP A 188 -0.29 -4.09 -10.64
N ILE A 189 -1.24 -4.90 -11.13
CA ILE A 189 -1.00 -5.89 -12.17
C ILE A 189 -0.65 -5.18 -13.49
N CYS A 190 0.33 -5.74 -14.21
CA CYS A 190 0.98 -5.14 -15.38
C CYS A 190 1.85 -3.91 -15.08
N GLY A 191 1.96 -3.48 -13.83
CA GLY A 191 2.81 -2.37 -13.40
C GLY A 191 2.09 -1.02 -13.42
N PHE A 192 2.30 -0.23 -12.37
CA PHE A 192 1.72 1.10 -12.23
C PHE A 192 2.39 2.11 -13.18
N VAL A 193 3.72 2.26 -13.13
CA VAL A 193 4.48 3.14 -14.04
C VAL A 193 5.09 2.39 -15.23
N GLN A 194 5.47 3.12 -16.29
CA GLN A 194 6.00 2.60 -17.57
C GLN A 194 4.99 1.77 -18.38
N ILE A 195 5.26 1.53 -19.66
CA ILE A 195 4.36 0.78 -20.55
C ILE A 195 4.75 -0.70 -20.50
N PRO A 196 3.84 -1.62 -20.09
CA PRO A 196 4.13 -3.05 -20.11
C PRO A 196 4.20 -3.59 -21.54
N THR A 197 5.01 -4.63 -21.76
CA THR A 197 4.89 -5.48 -22.95
C THR A 197 3.64 -6.37 -22.84
N GLU A 198 3.11 -6.82 -23.98
CA GLU A 198 1.97 -7.74 -23.99
C GLU A 198 2.27 -9.03 -23.23
N GLU A 199 3.46 -9.60 -23.44
CA GLU A 199 3.92 -10.81 -22.76
C GLU A 199 3.98 -10.62 -21.24
N LEU A 200 4.60 -9.53 -20.77
CA LEU A 200 4.66 -9.22 -19.34
C LEU A 200 3.26 -9.09 -18.77
N CYS A 201 2.35 -8.37 -19.44
CA CYS A 201 1.00 -8.18 -18.93
C CYS A 201 0.20 -9.49 -18.93
N ILE A 202 0.41 -10.40 -19.91
CA ILE A 202 -0.15 -11.76 -19.87
C ILE A 202 0.34 -12.51 -18.64
N ARG A 203 1.66 -12.57 -18.40
CA ARG A 203 2.22 -13.30 -17.26
C ARG A 203 1.80 -12.69 -15.93
N TRP A 204 1.74 -11.36 -15.86
CA TRP A 204 1.32 -10.68 -14.65
C TRP A 204 -0.18 -10.85 -14.40
N MET A 205 -1.03 -10.90 -15.43
CA MET A 205 -2.45 -11.25 -15.24
C MET A 205 -2.63 -12.70 -14.78
N GLN A 206 -1.80 -13.63 -15.26
CA GLN A 206 -1.79 -15.03 -14.80
C GLN A 206 -1.40 -15.11 -13.32
N LEU A 207 -0.32 -14.44 -12.90
CA LEU A 207 0.11 -14.39 -11.51
C LEU A 207 -0.87 -13.61 -10.63
N GLY A 208 -1.24 -12.40 -11.05
CA GLY A 208 -2.03 -11.43 -10.30
C GLY A 208 -3.47 -11.87 -10.06
N ALA A 209 -4.01 -12.74 -10.92
CA ALA A 209 -5.28 -13.43 -10.64
C ALA A 209 -5.24 -14.22 -9.32
N PHE A 210 -4.05 -14.60 -8.82
CA PHE A 210 -3.85 -15.28 -7.55
C PHE A 210 -3.38 -14.36 -6.41
N TYR A 211 -3.36 -13.04 -6.59
CA TYR A 211 -3.19 -12.13 -5.47
C TYR A 211 -4.45 -12.09 -4.60
N PRO A 212 -4.34 -12.07 -3.27
CA PRO A 212 -5.44 -11.76 -2.36
C PRO A 212 -6.22 -10.52 -2.82
N PHE A 213 -5.51 -9.41 -3.04
CA PHE A 213 -6.01 -8.19 -3.66
C PHE A 213 -5.52 -8.11 -5.12
N SER A 214 -6.40 -8.43 -6.06
CA SER A 214 -6.11 -8.49 -7.50
C SER A 214 -6.66 -7.26 -8.21
N ARG A 215 -5.81 -6.24 -8.44
CA ARG A 215 -6.17 -4.99 -9.12
C ARG A 215 -5.22 -4.71 -10.29
N SER A 216 -5.77 -4.32 -11.45
CA SER A 216 -5.00 -3.63 -12.49
C SER A 216 -5.16 -2.13 -12.30
N HIS A 217 -4.05 -1.42 -12.16
CA HIS A 217 -4.02 0.03 -11.97
C HIS A 217 -2.77 0.59 -12.64
N SER A 218 -2.88 1.80 -13.18
CA SER A 218 -1.81 2.43 -13.94
C SER A 218 -1.74 3.92 -13.67
N SER A 219 -0.55 4.48 -13.81
CA SER A 219 -0.38 5.93 -13.91
C SER A 219 -1.01 6.45 -15.21
N LYS A 220 -1.06 7.78 -15.35
CA LYS A 220 -1.48 8.41 -16.60
C LYS A 220 -0.48 8.05 -17.72
N LYS A 221 -0.94 7.28 -18.70
CA LYS A 221 -0.15 6.78 -19.83
C LYS A 221 -0.88 7.10 -21.15
N PRO A 222 -0.18 7.08 -22.30
CA PRO A 222 -0.81 7.25 -23.60
C PRO A 222 -1.63 6.04 -24.05
N PHE A 223 -1.53 4.90 -23.36
CA PHE A 223 -2.25 3.66 -23.70
C PHE A 223 -2.86 3.03 -22.46
N ASP A 224 -4.04 2.44 -22.62
CA ASP A 224 -4.70 1.64 -21.61
C ASP A 224 -4.05 0.25 -21.51
N GLN A 225 -3.98 -0.29 -20.29
CA GLN A 225 -3.42 -1.63 -20.02
C GLN A 225 -4.44 -2.59 -19.41
N ASP A 226 -5.71 -2.18 -19.31
CA ASP A 226 -6.75 -3.05 -18.81
C ASP A 226 -6.96 -4.25 -19.75
N PRO A 227 -7.51 -5.38 -19.26
CA PRO A 227 -7.61 -6.58 -20.08
C PRO A 227 -8.34 -6.38 -21.41
N ALA A 228 -9.28 -5.43 -21.51
CA ALA A 228 -10.06 -5.19 -22.73
C ALA A 228 -9.31 -4.35 -23.77
N SER A 229 -8.20 -3.70 -23.41
CA SER A 229 -7.37 -2.91 -24.33
C SER A 229 -6.50 -3.78 -25.26
N TRP A 230 -6.36 -5.08 -24.97
CA TRP A 230 -5.46 -5.99 -25.68
C TRP A 230 -6.14 -6.75 -26.83
N SER A 231 -5.33 -7.47 -27.62
CA SER A 231 -5.81 -8.33 -28.70
C SER A 231 -6.76 -9.44 -28.18
N LYS A 232 -7.72 -9.89 -29.00
CA LYS A 232 -8.67 -10.96 -28.61
C LYS A 232 -7.98 -12.24 -28.09
N PRO A 233 -6.88 -12.74 -28.69
CA PRO A 233 -6.15 -13.87 -28.13
C PRO A 233 -5.62 -13.60 -26.71
N THR A 234 -5.04 -12.42 -26.49
CA THR A 234 -4.50 -12.00 -25.19
C THR A 234 -5.59 -11.86 -24.12
N VAL A 235 -6.72 -11.23 -24.48
CA VAL A 235 -7.91 -11.15 -23.63
C VAL A 235 -8.36 -12.55 -23.19
N SER A 236 -8.40 -13.52 -24.11
CA SER A 236 -8.80 -14.90 -23.82
C SER A 236 -7.90 -15.57 -22.77
N ILE A 237 -6.58 -15.34 -22.85
CA ILE A 237 -5.61 -15.84 -21.88
C ILE A 237 -5.84 -15.21 -20.51
N MET A 238 -5.96 -13.88 -20.45
CA MET A 238 -6.19 -13.13 -19.20
C MET A 238 -7.50 -13.54 -18.52
N VAL A 239 -8.58 -13.69 -19.30
CA VAL A 239 -9.90 -14.14 -18.82
C VAL A 239 -9.83 -15.56 -18.26
N SER A 240 -9.02 -16.44 -18.85
CA SER A 240 -8.86 -17.82 -18.36
C SER A 240 -8.26 -17.86 -16.96
N ALA A 241 -7.25 -17.02 -16.67
CA ALA A 241 -6.69 -16.89 -15.33
C ALA A 241 -7.71 -16.33 -14.32
N LEU A 242 -8.47 -15.30 -14.72
CA LEU A 242 -9.52 -14.74 -13.88
C LEU A 242 -10.63 -15.75 -13.59
N ARG A 243 -11.04 -16.58 -14.56
CA ARG A 243 -12.05 -17.63 -14.32
C ARG A 243 -11.62 -18.61 -13.22
N ILE A 244 -10.35 -19.02 -13.21
CA ILE A 244 -9.80 -19.87 -12.14
C ILE A 244 -9.89 -19.15 -10.80
N ARG A 245 -9.51 -17.87 -10.73
CA ARG A 245 -9.67 -17.06 -9.51
C ARG A 245 -11.11 -17.10 -8.99
N TYR A 246 -12.09 -16.88 -9.87
CA TYR A 246 -13.50 -16.85 -9.47
C TYR A 246 -14.01 -18.19 -8.95
N ILE A 247 -13.49 -19.31 -9.47
CA ILE A 247 -13.76 -20.65 -8.93
C ILE A 247 -13.18 -20.80 -7.51
N LEU A 248 -12.02 -20.20 -7.24
CA LEU A 248 -11.33 -20.29 -5.94
C LEU A 248 -11.87 -19.33 -4.87
N LEU A 249 -12.81 -18.44 -5.20
CA LEU A 249 -13.33 -17.44 -4.23
C LEU A 249 -13.87 -18.05 -2.92
N PRO A 250 -14.63 -19.16 -2.92
CA PRO A 250 -15.08 -19.78 -1.66
C PRO A 250 -13.91 -20.24 -0.78
N TYR A 251 -12.82 -20.72 -1.40
CA TYR A 251 -11.63 -21.14 -0.70
C TYR A 251 -10.87 -19.93 -0.13
N TYR A 252 -10.62 -18.89 -0.94
CA TYR A 252 -10.06 -17.62 -0.44
C TYR A 252 -10.85 -17.06 0.73
N TYR A 253 -12.18 -17.00 0.61
CA TYR A 253 -13.04 -16.45 1.65
C TYR A 253 -12.93 -17.23 2.97
N THR A 254 -12.83 -18.56 2.87
CA THR A 254 -12.58 -19.43 4.04
C THR A 254 -11.21 -19.18 4.65
N LEU A 255 -10.17 -18.97 3.83
CA LEU A 255 -8.84 -18.62 4.32
C LEU A 255 -8.81 -17.26 5.02
N PHE A 256 -9.53 -16.25 4.50
CA PHE A 256 -9.67 -14.97 5.19
C PHE A 256 -10.41 -15.10 6.52
N TYR A 257 -11.43 -15.95 6.59
CA TYR A 257 -12.11 -16.24 7.84
C TYR A 257 -11.15 -16.85 8.87
N LYS A 258 -10.32 -17.82 8.47
CA LYS A 258 -9.29 -18.42 9.34
C LYS A 258 -8.23 -17.39 9.74
N ALA A 259 -7.76 -16.57 8.80
CA ALA A 259 -6.81 -15.50 9.08
C ALA A 259 -7.36 -14.51 10.12
N HIS A 260 -8.62 -14.10 9.96
CA HIS A 260 -9.29 -13.19 10.88
C HIS A 260 -9.51 -13.77 12.29
N THR A 261 -9.82 -15.07 12.40
CA THR A 261 -10.22 -15.71 13.67
C THR A 261 -9.08 -16.41 14.40
N GLN A 262 -8.03 -16.81 13.68
CA GLN A 262 -6.94 -17.66 14.19
C GLN A 262 -5.55 -17.07 13.95
N GLY A 263 -5.42 -15.97 13.21
CA GLY A 263 -4.12 -15.39 12.85
C GLY A 263 -3.34 -16.22 11.82
N SER A 264 -4.00 -17.10 11.06
CA SER A 264 -3.36 -17.85 9.97
C SER A 264 -3.06 -16.97 8.76
N THR A 265 -2.22 -17.44 7.85
CA THR A 265 -1.95 -16.74 6.58
C THR A 265 -2.85 -17.23 5.44
N VAL A 266 -3.13 -16.35 4.47
CA VAL A 266 -3.85 -16.68 3.23
C VAL A 266 -2.87 -17.14 2.17
N ILE A 267 -1.83 -16.35 1.94
CA ILE A 267 -0.68 -16.74 1.13
C ILE A 267 0.44 -17.17 2.08
N ARG A 268 1.11 -18.27 1.75
CA ARG A 268 2.24 -18.77 2.55
C ARG A 268 3.39 -19.24 1.66
N PRO A 269 4.64 -19.08 2.13
CA PRO A 269 5.77 -19.73 1.48
C PRO A 269 5.65 -21.25 1.62
N LEU A 270 6.39 -22.01 0.82
CA LEU A 270 6.36 -23.47 0.89
C LEU A 270 6.84 -24.00 2.25
N PHE A 271 7.85 -23.36 2.86
CA PHE A 271 8.41 -23.81 4.14
C PHE A 271 7.44 -23.74 5.32
N HIS A 272 6.30 -23.04 5.20
CA HIS A 272 5.25 -23.07 6.23
C HIS A 272 4.56 -24.44 6.29
N GLU A 273 4.37 -25.11 5.15
CA GLU A 273 3.76 -26.44 5.09
C GLU A 273 4.80 -27.57 5.12
N TYR A 274 6.03 -27.27 4.68
CA TYR A 274 7.11 -28.24 4.57
C TYR A 274 8.37 -27.80 5.35
N PRO A 275 8.27 -27.50 6.67
CA PRO A 275 9.37 -26.89 7.43
C PRO A 275 10.61 -27.78 7.59
N THR A 276 10.47 -29.10 7.40
CA THR A 276 11.59 -30.04 7.47
C THR A 276 12.37 -30.16 6.17
N ASP A 277 11.80 -29.70 5.05
CA ASP A 277 12.48 -29.66 3.76
C ASP A 277 13.26 -28.34 3.62
N LYS A 278 14.57 -28.42 3.81
CA LYS A 278 15.47 -27.26 3.75
C LYS A 278 15.47 -26.56 2.38
N ILE A 279 15.12 -27.26 1.30
CA ILE A 279 15.05 -26.65 -0.03
C ILE A 279 14.00 -25.54 -0.05
N THR A 280 12.90 -25.72 0.69
CA THR A 280 11.79 -24.75 0.70
C THR A 280 12.12 -23.42 1.37
N LEU A 281 13.23 -23.34 2.12
CA LEU A 281 13.71 -22.09 2.72
C LEU A 281 14.20 -21.09 1.67
N ASP A 282 14.74 -21.59 0.56
CA ASP A 282 15.29 -20.77 -0.53
C ASP A 282 14.29 -20.54 -1.68
N ILE A 283 13.07 -21.07 -1.59
CA ILE A 283 12.02 -20.88 -2.61
C ILE A 283 11.18 -19.64 -2.26
N TYR A 284 11.35 -18.57 -3.04
CA TYR A 284 10.64 -17.29 -2.86
C TYR A 284 9.87 -16.81 -4.10
N LEU A 285 9.92 -17.55 -5.22
CA LEU A 285 9.16 -17.25 -6.45
C LEU A 285 7.97 -18.19 -6.68
N GLN A 286 7.70 -19.08 -5.72
CA GLN A 286 6.53 -19.95 -5.70
C GLN A 286 5.85 -19.78 -4.34
N PHE A 287 4.53 -19.94 -4.30
CA PHE A 287 3.77 -19.75 -3.07
C PHE A 287 2.56 -20.67 -3.02
N LEU A 288 2.01 -20.81 -1.81
CA LEU A 288 0.79 -21.55 -1.56
C LEU A 288 -0.37 -20.60 -1.25
N ILE A 289 -1.56 -20.94 -1.72
CA ILE A 289 -2.84 -20.37 -1.27
C ILE A 289 -3.42 -21.35 -0.24
N GLY A 290 -3.42 -20.94 1.03
CA GLY A 290 -3.64 -21.85 2.15
C GLY A 290 -2.64 -23.00 2.14
N SER A 291 -3.05 -24.21 2.50
CA SER A 291 -2.15 -25.38 2.55
C SER A 291 -2.20 -26.28 1.31
N SER A 292 -3.09 -26.02 0.35
CA SER A 292 -3.46 -27.04 -0.65
C SER A 292 -3.25 -26.65 -2.11
N ILE A 293 -3.04 -25.37 -2.43
CA ILE A 293 -2.88 -24.93 -3.82
C ILE A 293 -1.53 -24.26 -3.97
N MET A 294 -0.66 -24.85 -4.79
CA MET A 294 0.64 -24.30 -5.14
C MET A 294 0.58 -23.55 -6.45
N ILE A 295 1.07 -22.31 -6.44
CA ILE A 295 1.21 -21.45 -7.60
C ILE A 295 2.69 -21.34 -7.95
N ALA A 296 3.02 -21.78 -9.16
CA ALA A 296 4.36 -21.74 -9.74
C ALA A 296 4.33 -20.86 -11.01
N PRO A 297 4.45 -19.54 -10.87
CA PRO A 297 4.35 -18.61 -12.01
C PRO A 297 5.59 -18.67 -12.90
N VAL A 298 5.42 -18.32 -14.18
CA VAL A 298 6.54 -17.95 -15.06
C VAL A 298 6.98 -16.54 -14.68
N THR A 299 8.28 -16.36 -14.42
CA THR A 299 8.82 -15.12 -13.84
C THR A 299 9.80 -14.37 -14.74
N ASP A 300 10.15 -14.95 -15.88
CA ASP A 300 11.16 -14.47 -16.80
C ASP A 300 10.57 -14.36 -18.20
N ASP A 301 11.14 -13.48 -19.02
CA ASP A 301 10.80 -13.31 -20.42
C ASP A 301 11.28 -14.50 -21.28
N GLY A 302 10.54 -14.80 -22.35
CA GLY A 302 10.85 -15.84 -23.33
C GLY A 302 9.94 -17.07 -23.28
#